data_AF-A0A1G6BL94-F1
#
_entry.id   AF-A0A1G6BL94-F1
#
_cell.length_a   1.000
_cell.length_b   1.000
_cell.length_c   1.000
_cell.angle_alpha   90.00
_cell.angle_beta   90.00
_cell.angle_gamma   90.00
#
_symmetry.space_group_name_H-M   'P 1'
#
loop_
_entity.id
_entity.type
_entity.pdbx_description
1 polymer ?
#
loop_
_entity_poly.entity_id
_entity_poly.type
_entity_poly.pdbx_seq_one_letter_code
_entity_poly.pdbx_strand_id
1 'polypeptide(L)'
;MELKETIDLMLSENRKERLKAEYWQTKVRLEKLNTYISKLEAGGEPDVDDSIDVLQAQSAAMNEYLYFLDVRMKMYGFLDAE
;
A
#
# COMPACT_ATOMS: atom_id res chain seq x y z
N MET A 1 3.04 6.66 8.92
CA MET A 1 2.17 7.69 8.33
C MET A 1 0.81 7.06 8.16
N GLU A 2 -0.21 7.67 8.75
CA GLU A 2 -1.60 7.26 8.64
C GLU A 2 -2.19 7.70 7.30
N LEU A 3 -3.26 7.01 6.86
CA LEU A 3 -3.88 7.30 5.57
C LEU A 3 -4.34 8.77 5.45
N LYS A 4 -4.90 9.34 6.53
CA LYS A 4 -5.35 10.74 6.57
C LYS A 4 -4.21 11.76 6.41
N GLU A 5 -3.00 11.42 6.86
CA GLU A 5 -1.83 12.31 6.78
C GLU A 5 -1.30 12.43 5.34
N THR A 6 -1.73 11.53 4.45
CA THR A 6 -1.36 11.57 3.04
C THR A 6 -2.16 12.59 2.23
N ILE A 7 -3.26 13.14 2.77
CA ILE A 7 -4.16 14.07 2.05
C ILE A 7 -3.39 15.32 1.59
N ASP A 8 -2.66 15.97 2.49
CA ASP A 8 -1.90 17.18 2.16
C ASP A 8 -0.82 16.89 1.11
N LEU A 9 -0.18 15.72 1.19
CA LEU A 9 0.83 15.28 0.23
C LEU A 9 0.23 14.99 -1.15
N MET A 10 -1.01 14.49 -1.24
CA MET A 10 -1.71 14.28 -2.51
C MET A 10 -2.03 15.60 -3.21
N LEU A 11 -2.34 16.64 -2.44
CA LEU A 11 -2.69 17.97 -2.95
C LEU A 11 -1.47 18.84 -3.25
N SER A 12 -0.26 18.37 -2.93
CA SER A 12 0.96 19.11 -3.18
C SER A 12 1.27 19.28 -4.67
N GLU A 13 1.73 20.47 -5.05
CA GLU A 13 2.30 20.74 -6.38
C GLU A 13 3.62 19.99 -6.61
N ASN A 14 4.32 19.63 -5.53
CA ASN A 14 5.55 18.85 -5.60
C ASN A 14 5.26 17.39 -5.97
N ARG A 15 5.63 17.00 -7.19
CA ARG A 15 5.48 15.62 -7.69
C ARG A 15 6.08 14.57 -6.75
N LYS A 16 7.14 14.93 -6.03
CA LYS A 16 7.79 14.02 -5.10
C LYS A 16 6.97 13.77 -3.83
N GLU A 17 6.24 14.78 -3.36
CA GLU A 17 5.32 14.64 -2.22
C GLU A 17 4.11 13.78 -2.59
N ARG A 18 3.57 13.96 -3.81
CA ARG A 18 2.52 13.08 -4.33
C ARG A 18 2.97 11.61 -4.44
N LEU A 19 4.22 11.38 -4.85
CA LEU A 19 4.80 10.03 -4.86
C LEU A 19 4.92 9.44 -3.45
N LYS A 20 5.34 10.24 -2.47
CA LYS A 20 5.39 9.84 -1.06
C LYS A 20 3.98 9.49 -0.54
N ALA A 21 2.97 10.27 -0.90
CA ALA A 21 1.58 10.00 -0.56
C ALA A 21 1.16 8.63 -1.10
N GLU A 22 1.38 8.40 -2.39
CA GLU A 22 1.04 7.15 -3.09
C GLU A 22 1.70 5.92 -2.47
N TYR A 23 2.98 6.01 -2.11
CA TYR A 23 3.70 4.95 -1.40
C TYR A 23 3.03 4.60 -0.08
N TRP A 24 2.79 5.58 0.79
CA TRP A 24 2.21 5.35 2.11
C TRP A 24 0.77 4.85 2.02
N GLN A 25 0.01 5.36 1.07
CA GLN A 25 -1.35 4.92 0.78
C GLN A 25 -1.43 3.47 0.33
N THR A 26 -0.50 3.04 -0.52
CA THR A 26 -0.41 1.66 -0.99
C THR A 26 0.00 0.74 0.15
N LYS A 27 1.02 1.12 0.91
CA LYS A 27 1.52 0.36 2.06
C LYS A 27 0.45 0.13 3.13
N VAL A 28 -0.23 1.18 3.58
CA VAL A 28 -1.27 1.08 4.61
C VAL A 28 -2.44 0.20 4.16
N ARG A 29 -2.83 0.28 2.87
CA ARG A 29 -3.89 -0.58 2.34
C ARG A 29 -3.45 -2.03 2.21
N LEU A 30 -2.20 -2.28 1.80
CA LEU A 30 -1.62 -3.62 1.73
C LEU A 30 -1.57 -4.30 3.11
N GLU A 31 -1.12 -3.57 4.14
CA GLU A 31 -1.06 -4.08 5.52
C GLU A 31 -2.45 -4.46 6.04
N LYS A 32 -3.47 -3.65 5.77
CA LYS A 32 -4.87 -3.94 6.13
C LYS A 32 -5.42 -5.13 5.35
N LEU A 33 -5.15 -5.21 4.05
CA LEU A 33 -5.58 -6.32 3.21
C LEU A 33 -4.96 -7.64 3.68
N ASN A 34 -3.65 -7.66 3.97
CA ASN A 34 -2.97 -8.85 4.48
C ASN A 34 -3.54 -9.29 5.83
N THR A 35 -3.83 -8.34 6.73
CA THR A 35 -4.49 -8.63 8.01
C THR A 35 -5.85 -9.28 7.80
N TYR A 36 -6.64 -8.78 6.84
CA TYR A 36 -7.93 -9.35 6.49
C TYR A 36 -7.81 -10.75 5.89
N ILE A 37 -6.88 -10.97 4.96
CA ILE A 37 -6.58 -12.29 4.39
C ILE A 37 -6.21 -13.28 5.50
N SER A 38 -5.30 -12.93 6.42
CA SER A 38 -4.93 -13.80 7.54
C SER A 38 -6.10 -14.13 8.47
N LYS A 39 -7.05 -13.20 8.68
CA LYS A 39 -8.29 -13.48 9.42
C LYS A 39 -9.13 -14.54 8.71
N LEU A 40 -9.28 -14.44 7.39
CA LEU A 40 -10.03 -15.42 6.58
C LEU A 40 -9.36 -16.80 6.58
N GLU A 41 -8.03 -16.85 6.41
CA GLU A 41 -7.24 -18.08 6.43
C GLU A 41 -7.33 -18.80 7.79
N ALA A 42 -7.51 -18.05 8.89
CA ALA A 42 -7.75 -18.59 10.22
C ALA A 42 -9.20 -19.08 10.46
N GLY A 43 -10.05 -19.07 9.43
CA GLY A 43 -11.46 -19.45 9.52
C GLY A 43 -12.39 -18.37 10.04
N GLY A 44 -11.94 -17.10 10.02
CA GLY A 44 -12.80 -15.96 10.34
C GLY A 44 -13.91 -15.77 9.30
N GLU A 45 -15.06 -15.26 9.74
CA GLU A 45 -16.18 -14.98 8.87
C GLU A 45 -15.87 -13.78 7.95
N PRO A 46 -16.12 -13.91 6.63
CA PRO A 46 -15.92 -12.81 5.70
C PRO A 46 -16.96 -11.72 5.93
N ASP A 47 -16.49 -10.48 5.96
CA ASP A 47 -17.34 -9.30 6.11
C ASP A 47 -17.85 -8.78 4.74
N VAL A 48 -17.35 -9.36 3.64
CA VAL A 48 -17.69 -9.08 2.23
C VAL A 48 -17.63 -10.36 1.39
N ASP A 49 -18.41 -10.44 0.32
CA ASP A 49 -18.50 -11.63 -0.57
C ASP A 49 -17.31 -11.79 -1.53
N ASP A 50 -16.14 -11.23 -1.21
CA ASP A 50 -14.95 -11.35 -2.04
C ASP A 50 -14.31 -12.74 -1.91
N SER A 51 -13.93 -13.34 -3.03
CA SER A 51 -13.16 -14.58 -3.03
C SER A 51 -11.76 -14.34 -2.45
N ILE A 52 -11.30 -15.25 -1.57
CA ILE A 52 -9.97 -15.18 -0.96
C ILE A 52 -8.85 -15.16 -2.02
N ASP A 53 -9.04 -15.87 -3.14
CA ASP A 53 -8.08 -15.90 -4.25
C ASP A 53 -7.94 -14.52 -4.90
N VAL A 54 -9.03 -13.77 -5.01
CA VAL A 54 -9.04 -12.40 -5.55
C VAL A 54 -8.31 -11.46 -4.59
N LEU A 55 -8.53 -11.60 -3.28
CA LEU A 55 -7.85 -10.80 -2.26
C LEU A 55 -6.34 -11.07 -2.24
N GLN A 56 -5.94 -12.33 -2.35
CA GLN A 56 -4.52 -12.73 -2.44
C GLN A 56 -3.87 -12.19 -3.72
N ALA A 57 -4.54 -12.28 -4.86
CA ALA A 57 -4.06 -11.70 -6.12
C ALA A 57 -3.92 -10.17 -6.02
N GLN A 58 -4.89 -9.50 -5.40
CA GLN A 58 -4.83 -8.07 -5.13
C GLN A 58 -3.63 -7.71 -4.24
N SER A 59 -3.39 -8.46 -3.17
CA SER A 59 -2.24 -8.26 -2.28
C SER A 59 -0.91 -8.41 -3.04
N ALA A 60 -0.78 -9.45 -3.87
CA ALA A 60 0.42 -9.67 -4.67
C ALA A 60 0.70 -8.50 -5.62
N ALA A 61 -0.32 -8.03 -6.34
CA ALA A 61 -0.21 -6.88 -7.25
C ALA A 61 0.15 -5.59 -6.51
N MET A 62 -0.44 -5.35 -5.34
CA MET A 62 -0.13 -4.18 -4.50
C MET A 62 1.30 -4.24 -3.96
N ASN A 63 1.80 -5.41 -3.58
CA ASN A 63 3.16 -5.59 -3.11
C ASN A 63 4.18 -5.33 -4.21
N GLU A 64 3.93 -5.82 -5.43
CA GLU A 64 4.76 -5.51 -6.61
C GLU A 64 4.73 -4.01 -6.93
N TYR A 65 3.56 -3.37 -6.88
CA TYR A 65 3.45 -1.93 -7.08
C TYR A 65 4.24 -1.14 -6.03
N LEU A 66 4.14 -1.53 -4.76
CA LEU A 66 4.88 -0.89 -3.67
C LEU A 66 6.39 -1.01 -3.86
N TYR A 67 6.88 -2.15 -4.38
CA TYR A 67 8.28 -2.32 -4.75
C TYR A 67 8.72 -1.29 -5.80
N PHE A 68 7.93 -1.07 -6.86
CA PHE A 68 8.26 -0.06 -7.87
C PHE A 68 8.20 1.37 -7.31
N LEU A 69 7.29 1.67 -6.39
CA LEU A 69 7.27 2.95 -5.69
C LEU A 69 8.53 3.15 -4.84
N ASP A 70 8.99 2.11 -4.15
CA ASP A 70 10.24 2.13 -3.37
C ASP A 70 11.47 2.41 -4.26
N VAL A 71 11.58 1.71 -5.38
CA VAL A 71 12.64 1.95 -6.39
C VAL A 71 12.59 3.39 -6.88
N ARG A 72 11.41 3.91 -7.24
CA ARG A 72 11.25 5.31 -7.68
C ARG A 72 11.65 6.30 -6.59
N MET A 73 11.28 6.04 -5.33
CA MET A 73 11.64 6.88 -4.20
C MET A 73 13.16 6.92 -3.97
N LYS A 74 13.84 5.78 -4.08
CA LYS A 74 15.32 5.68 -4.03
C LYS A 74 15.99 6.46 -5.17
N MET A 75 15.48 6.34 -6.40
CA MET A 75 15.97 7.13 -7.55
C MET A 75 15.87 8.64 -7.34
N TYR A 76 14.89 9.11 -6.55
CA TYR A 76 14.71 10.53 -6.23
C TYR A 76 15.42 10.99 -4.96
N GLY A 77 16.15 10.10 -4.27
CA GLY A 77 16.91 10.37 -3.04
C GLY A 77 16.07 10.49 -1.77
N PHE A 78 14.93 9.77 -1.68
CA PHE A 78 14.05 9.82 -0.50
C PHE A 78 14.32 8.77 0.57
N LEU A 79 15.00 7.70 0.19
CA LEU A 79 15.40 6.61 1.07
C LEU A 79 16.89 6.50 0.85
N ASP A 80 17.67 6.78 1.88
CA ASP A 80 19.12 6.60 1.82
C ASP A 80 19.40 5.14 1.45
N ALA A 81 20.35 4.94 0.53
CA ALA A 81 20.91 3.62 0.28
C ALA A 81 21.69 3.24 1.54
N GLU A 82 21.11 2.36 2.36
CA GLU A 82 21.89 1.60 3.36
C GLU A 82 22.94 0.72 2.65
#